data_AF-A0A7J3J2P7-F1
#
_entry.id   AF-A0A7J3J2P7-F1
#
_cell.length_a   1.000
_cell.length_b   1.000
_cell.length_c   1.000
_cell.angle_alpha   90.00
_cell.angle_beta   90.00
_cell.angle_gamma   90.00
#
_symmetry.space_group_name_H-M   'P 1'
#
loop_
_entity.id
_entity.type
_entity.pdbx_description
1 polymer ?
#
loop_
_entity_poly.entity_id
_entity_poly.type
_entity_poly.pdbx_seq_one_letter_code
_entity_poly.pdbx_strand_id
1 'polypeptide(L)'
;MDLNKALSNISSVVLSITVISVAASITAYILSRVLVREGVVARLQHLGSGTTLADGTEQILLDFAIDRPVKVSGWVSLKNMENGDEVVLREYHRLTIDGEPQLFSEKTVRGRQEQPLVLIMPKPSLKGVRITLKQTVGKYKYFPWEFFMEM
;
A
#
# COMPACT_ATOMS: atom_id res chain seq x y z
N MET A 1 -45.52 -56.20 -9.46
CA MET A 1 -44.69 -55.05 -9.02
C MET A 1 -45.57 -53.82 -9.15
N ASP A 2 -45.85 -53.13 -8.05
CA ASP A 2 -46.83 -52.04 -8.01
C ASP A 2 -46.28 -50.79 -8.75
N LEU A 3 -46.91 -50.45 -9.87
CA LEU A 3 -46.49 -49.36 -10.76
C LEU A 3 -46.52 -48.01 -10.04
N ASN A 4 -47.43 -47.81 -9.08
CA ASN A 4 -47.54 -46.57 -8.31
C ASN A 4 -46.36 -46.40 -7.35
N LYS A 5 -45.89 -47.51 -6.75
CA LYS A 5 -44.70 -47.52 -5.89
C LYS A 5 -43.43 -47.23 -6.69
N ALA A 6 -43.33 -47.74 -7.92
CA ALA A 6 -42.21 -47.45 -8.81
C ALA A 6 -42.17 -45.97 -9.24
N LEU A 7 -43.33 -45.39 -9.60
CA LEU A 7 -43.43 -43.97 -9.98
C LEU A 7 -43.14 -43.02 -8.82
N SER A 8 -43.62 -43.34 -7.61
CA SER A 8 -43.31 -42.57 -6.40
C SER A 8 -41.81 -42.56 -6.08
N ASN A 9 -41.13 -43.71 -6.20
CA ASN A 9 -39.69 -43.80 -5.99
C ASN A 9 -38.90 -42.99 -7.03
N ILE A 10 -39.29 -43.03 -8.30
CA ILE A 10 -38.64 -42.25 -9.37
C ILE A 10 -38.80 -40.74 -9.10
N SER A 11 -39.99 -40.29 -8.71
CA SER A 11 -40.26 -38.88 -8.37
C SER A 11 -39.39 -38.39 -7.20
N SER A 12 -39.27 -39.19 -6.14
CA SER A 12 -38.41 -38.88 -4.98
C SER A 12 -36.93 -38.79 -5.35
N VAL A 13 -36.45 -39.67 -6.24
CA VAL A 13 -35.06 -39.66 -6.70
C VAL A 13 -34.78 -38.44 -7.57
N VAL A 14 -35.68 -38.09 -8.49
CA VAL A 14 -35.55 -36.91 -9.36
C VAL A 14 -35.52 -35.63 -8.52
N LEU A 15 -36.42 -35.48 -7.54
CA LEU A 15 -36.44 -34.33 -6.64
C LEU A 15 -35.12 -34.18 -5.87
N SER A 16 -34.57 -35.29 -5.38
CA SER A 16 -33.30 -35.32 -4.65
C SER A 16 -32.12 -34.88 -5.53
N ILE A 17 -32.07 -35.34 -6.79
CA ILE A 17 -31.04 -34.96 -7.76
C ILE A 17 -31.11 -33.46 -8.06
N THR A 18 -32.32 -32.90 -8.25
CA THR A 18 -32.50 -31.46 -8.51
C THR A 18 -32.08 -30.60 -7.31
N VAL A 19 -32.39 -31.02 -6.09
CA VAL A 19 -31.97 -30.30 -4.87
C VAL A 19 -30.44 -30.30 -4.75
N ILE A 20 -29.78 -31.43 -5.01
CA ILE A 20 -28.32 -31.54 -4.96
C ILE A 20 -27.65 -30.65 -6.01
N SER A 21 -28.16 -30.62 -7.25
CA SER A 21 -27.57 -29.81 -8.31
C SER A 21 -27.68 -28.31 -8.03
N VAL A 22 -28.84 -27.86 -7.51
CA VAL A 22 -29.04 -26.46 -7.11
C VAL A 22 -28.12 -26.08 -5.94
N ALA A 23 -27.98 -26.94 -4.93
CA ALA A 23 -27.08 -26.70 -3.81
C ALA A 23 -25.62 -26.61 -4.25
N ALA A 24 -25.18 -27.45 -5.19
CA ALA A 24 -23.84 -27.40 -5.77
C ALA A 24 -23.60 -26.09 -6.55
N SER A 25 -24.59 -25.63 -7.34
CA SER A 25 -24.49 -24.36 -8.07
C SER A 25 -24.43 -23.14 -7.13
N ILE A 26 -25.22 -23.13 -6.06
CA ILE A 26 -25.18 -22.07 -5.03
C ILE A 26 -23.82 -22.09 -4.33
N THR A 27 -23.31 -23.26 -3.97
CA THR A 27 -22.00 -23.40 -3.31
C THR A 27 -20.87 -22.91 -4.21
N ALA A 28 -20.87 -23.29 -5.49
CA ALA A 28 -19.89 -22.80 -6.47
C ALA A 28 -20.00 -21.28 -6.69
N TYR A 29 -21.21 -20.72 -6.71
CA TYR A 29 -21.43 -19.28 -6.80
C TYR A 29 -20.89 -18.53 -5.57
N ILE A 30 -21.15 -19.03 -4.36
CA ILE A 30 -20.61 -18.44 -3.12
C ILE A 30 -19.09 -18.55 -3.11
N LEU A 31 -18.52 -19.72 -3.43
CA LEU A 31 -17.06 -19.92 -3.46
C LEU A 31 -16.40 -18.97 -4.47
N SER A 32 -16.94 -18.87 -5.69
CA SER A 32 -16.40 -17.95 -6.70
C SER A 32 -16.49 -16.49 -6.25
N ARG A 33 -17.56 -16.07 -5.59
CA ARG A 33 -17.67 -14.70 -5.05
C ARG A 33 -16.73 -14.44 -3.89
N VAL A 34 -16.48 -15.44 -3.03
CA VAL A 34 -15.51 -15.36 -1.93
C VAL A 34 -14.08 -15.31 -2.46
N LEU A 35 -13.73 -16.19 -3.40
CA LEU A 35 -12.39 -16.26 -4.03
C LEU A 35 -12.11 -15.05 -4.93
N VAL A 36 -13.11 -14.52 -5.64
CA VAL A 36 -12.95 -13.25 -6.41
C VAL A 36 -12.77 -12.05 -5.47
N ARG A 37 -13.29 -12.10 -4.24
CA ARG A 37 -12.99 -11.11 -3.21
C ARG A 37 -11.56 -11.24 -2.65
N GLU A 38 -10.96 -12.42 -2.76
CA GLU A 38 -9.53 -12.65 -2.52
C GLU A 38 -8.65 -12.27 -3.74
N GLY A 39 -9.26 -11.81 -4.84
CA GLY A 39 -8.58 -10.93 -5.78
C GLY A 39 -8.24 -9.63 -5.04
N VAL A 40 -7.09 -9.63 -4.37
CA VAL A 40 -6.57 -8.58 -3.49
C VAL A 40 -6.72 -7.23 -4.17
N VAL A 41 -7.79 -6.50 -3.83
CA VAL A 41 -7.81 -5.07 -4.08
C VAL A 41 -6.75 -4.52 -3.16
N ALA A 42 -5.59 -4.20 -3.74
CA ALA A 42 -4.52 -3.43 -3.14
C ALA A 42 -5.12 -2.37 -2.20
N ARG A 43 -5.11 -2.66 -0.89
CA ARG A 43 -5.76 -1.78 0.09
C ARG A 43 -4.78 -0.67 0.38
N LEU A 44 -4.98 0.46 -0.28
CA LEU A 44 -4.24 1.67 0.03
C LEU A 44 -4.60 2.13 1.45
N GLN A 45 -3.60 2.22 2.31
CA GLN A 45 -3.74 2.71 3.67
C GLN A 45 -2.87 3.96 3.83
N HIS A 46 -3.48 5.05 4.31
CA HIS A 46 -2.76 6.27 4.64
C HIS A 46 -1.85 6.03 5.87
N LEU A 47 -0.56 6.32 5.71
CA LEU A 47 0.45 6.21 6.77
C LEU A 47 0.61 7.53 7.55
N GLY A 48 0.35 8.66 6.89
CA GLY A 48 0.41 9.97 7.52
C GLY A 48 0.63 11.08 6.51
N SER A 49 0.33 12.30 6.94
CA SER A 49 0.61 13.53 6.22
C SER A 49 1.00 14.63 7.20
N GLY A 50 1.73 15.62 6.71
CA GLY A 50 2.23 16.68 7.57
C GLY A 50 2.96 17.76 6.82
N THR A 51 3.58 18.66 7.58
CA THR A 51 4.46 19.70 7.07
C THR A 51 5.66 19.82 8.01
N THR A 52 6.86 19.65 7.47
CA THR A 52 8.10 19.57 8.27
C THR A 52 9.02 20.72 7.96
N LEU A 53 9.53 21.42 8.98
CA LEU A 53 10.57 22.44 8.83
C LEU A 53 11.93 21.77 8.62
N ALA A 54 12.59 22.04 7.50
CA ALA A 54 13.95 21.58 7.27
C ALA A 54 14.97 22.53 7.92
N ASP A 55 15.25 22.32 9.21
CA ASP A 55 16.08 23.19 10.07
C ASP A 55 17.60 23.07 9.87
N GLY A 56 18.04 22.48 8.75
CA GLY A 56 19.45 22.22 8.48
C GLY A 56 19.98 20.90 9.03
N THR A 57 19.19 20.19 9.84
CA THR A 57 19.43 18.79 10.22
C THR A 57 18.55 17.85 9.38
N GLU A 58 18.79 16.55 9.53
CA GLU A 58 18.00 15.54 8.83
C GLU A 58 16.66 15.31 9.54
N GLN A 59 15.57 15.66 8.86
CA GLN A 59 14.23 15.59 9.40
C GLN A 59 13.53 14.32 8.94
N ILE A 60 12.88 13.63 9.87
CA ILE A 60 12.07 12.45 9.55
C ILE A 60 10.72 12.93 9.01
N LEU A 61 10.38 12.49 7.81
CA LEU A 61 9.03 12.67 7.24
C LEU A 61 8.16 11.46 7.54
N LEU A 62 8.74 10.27 7.43
CA LEU A 62 8.09 9.00 7.76
C LEU A 62 9.14 8.09 8.40
N ASP A 63 8.78 7.41 9.48
CA ASP A 63 9.50 6.27 10.00
C ASP A 63 8.48 5.22 10.42
N PHE A 64 8.53 4.07 9.75
CA PHE A 64 7.53 3.04 9.89
C PHE A 64 8.20 1.68 9.84
N ALA A 65 7.76 0.81 10.74
CA ALA A 65 8.19 -0.58 10.85
C ALA A 65 6.96 -1.50 10.73
N ILE A 66 7.14 -2.63 10.06
CA ILE A 66 6.09 -3.62 9.79
C ILE A 66 6.71 -4.98 9.62
N ASP A 67 5.99 -6.05 9.93
CA ASP A 67 6.45 -7.44 9.88
C ASP A 67 5.90 -8.24 8.68
N ARG A 68 5.20 -7.58 7.76
CA ARG A 68 4.60 -8.14 6.56
C ARG A 68 4.98 -7.34 5.30
N PRO A 69 4.98 -7.97 4.10
CA PRO A 69 5.29 -7.27 2.86
C PRO A 69 4.27 -6.17 2.56
N VAL A 70 4.76 -4.98 2.25
CA VAL A 70 3.97 -3.84 1.76
C VAL A 70 4.75 -3.06 0.71
N LYS A 71 4.07 -2.25 -0.10
CA LYS A 71 4.71 -1.20 -0.88
C LYS A 71 4.44 0.14 -0.23
N VAL A 72 5.47 0.95 -0.01
CA VAL A 72 5.34 2.31 0.54
C VAL A 72 5.55 3.32 -0.58
N SER A 73 4.65 4.29 -0.71
CA SER A 73 4.73 5.39 -1.67
C SER A 73 4.21 6.69 -1.05
N GLY A 74 4.48 7.82 -1.69
CA GLY A 74 3.99 9.10 -1.21
C GLY A 74 4.54 10.28 -2.00
N TRP A 75 4.22 11.47 -1.53
CA TRP A 75 4.63 12.72 -2.16
C TRP A 75 5.25 13.66 -1.15
N VAL A 76 6.28 14.38 -1.60
CA VAL A 76 6.88 15.50 -0.87
C VAL A 76 6.79 16.74 -1.75
N SER A 77 6.20 17.82 -1.23
CA SER A 77 6.05 19.07 -1.95
C SER A 77 7.23 20.01 -1.68
N LEU A 78 8.00 20.27 -2.74
CA LEU A 78 9.12 21.21 -2.79
C LEU A 78 8.71 22.60 -3.27
N LYS A 79 7.41 22.94 -3.23
CA LYS A 79 6.86 24.19 -3.79
C LYS A 79 7.42 25.47 -3.17
N ASN A 80 7.96 25.35 -1.95
CA ASN A 80 8.52 26.45 -1.18
C ASN A 80 10.02 26.68 -1.48
N MET A 81 10.64 25.87 -2.34
CA MET A 81 12.02 26.10 -2.78
C MET A 81 12.11 27.31 -3.71
N GLU A 82 13.12 28.13 -3.47
CA GLU A 82 13.49 29.30 -4.26
C GLU A 82 14.82 29.05 -4.98
N ASN A 83 15.19 29.96 -5.89
CA ASN A 83 16.51 29.92 -6.51
C ASN A 83 17.59 30.07 -5.45
N GLY A 84 18.56 29.14 -5.44
CA GLY A 84 19.62 29.09 -4.43
C GLY A 84 19.36 28.11 -3.29
N ASP A 85 18.15 27.55 -3.17
CA ASP A 85 17.88 26.48 -2.19
C ASP A 85 18.42 25.12 -2.67
N GLU A 86 18.79 24.26 -1.73
CA GLU A 86 19.14 22.86 -1.99
C GLU A 86 18.56 21.97 -0.89
N VAL A 87 17.90 20.89 -1.30
CA VAL A 87 17.38 19.87 -0.39
C VAL A 87 17.88 18.48 -0.80
N VAL A 88 18.09 17.63 0.20
CA VAL A 88 18.45 16.23 0.04
C VAL A 88 17.32 15.38 0.63
N LEU A 89 16.71 14.57 -0.22
CA LEU A 89 15.75 13.54 0.17
C LEU A 89 16.48 12.20 0.28
N ARG A 90 16.22 11.45 1.35
CA ARG A 90 16.77 10.10 1.51
C ARG A 90 15.69 9.10 1.83
N GLU A 91 15.89 7.91 1.30
CA GLU A 91 15.08 6.74 1.61
C GLU A 91 15.97 5.69 2.25
N TYR A 92 15.52 5.14 3.36
CA TYR A 92 16.20 4.09 4.12
C TYR A 92 15.31 2.87 4.25
N HIS A 93 15.92 1.69 4.26
CA HIS A 93 15.22 0.43 4.47
C HIS A 93 15.73 -0.27 5.71
N ARG A 94 14.81 -0.89 6.45
CA ARG A 94 15.15 -1.83 7.52
C ARG A 94 15.31 -3.23 6.93
N LEU A 95 16.31 -3.98 7.39
CA LEU A 95 16.48 -5.41 7.04
C LEU A 95 15.95 -6.34 8.14
N THR A 96 15.77 -5.82 9.35
CA THR A 96 15.13 -6.46 10.50
C THR A 96 14.19 -5.46 11.17
N ILE A 97 13.16 -5.93 11.88
CA ILE A 97 12.14 -5.05 12.46
C ILE A 97 12.74 -4.06 13.48
N ASP A 98 13.66 -4.55 14.31
CA ASP A 98 14.38 -3.77 15.33
C ASP A 98 15.72 -3.22 14.83
N GLY A 99 16.06 -3.45 13.56
CA GLY A 99 17.32 -3.01 12.98
C GLY A 99 17.30 -1.52 12.63
N GLU A 100 18.48 -0.91 12.67
CA GLU A 100 18.67 0.45 12.18
C GLU A 100 18.42 0.53 10.67
N PRO A 101 17.72 1.57 10.18
CA PRO A 101 17.53 1.79 8.76
C PRO A 101 18.86 2.03 8.04
N GLN A 102 19.04 1.37 6.89
CA GLN A 102 20.20 1.53 6.03
C GLN A 102 19.83 2.39 4.82
N LEU A 103 20.72 3.30 4.42
CA LEU A 103 20.49 4.19 3.27
C LEU A 103 20.31 3.34 2.00
N PHE A 104 19.18 3.53 1.33
CA PHE A 104 18.88 2.88 0.06
C PHE A 104 19.08 3.83 -1.12
N SER A 105 18.56 5.05 -1.02
CA SER A 105 18.70 6.05 -2.08
C SER A 105 18.77 7.46 -1.53
N GLU A 106 19.50 8.33 -2.25
CA GLU A 106 19.61 9.75 -1.99
C GLU A 106 19.30 10.53 -3.26
N LYS A 107 18.55 11.62 -3.14
CA LYS A 107 18.23 12.54 -4.23
C LYS A 107 18.43 13.99 -3.79
N THR A 108 19.34 14.68 -4.46
CA THR A 108 19.53 16.12 -4.27
C THR A 108 18.70 16.91 -5.28
N VAL A 109 17.94 17.89 -4.80
CA VAL A 109 17.14 18.80 -5.61
C VAL A 109 17.59 20.23 -5.34
N ARG A 110 17.74 21.03 -6.41
CA ARG A 110 18.32 22.37 -6.36
C ARG A 110 17.38 23.39 -7.00
N GLY A 111 17.32 24.58 -6.42
CA GLY A 111 16.60 25.74 -6.94
C GLY A 111 15.08 25.61 -6.91
N ARG A 112 14.41 26.60 -7.52
CA ARG A 112 12.96 26.60 -7.66
C ARG A 112 12.50 25.46 -8.57
N GLN A 113 11.44 24.76 -8.16
CA GLN A 113 10.89 23.63 -8.92
C GLN A 113 9.67 24.07 -9.75
N GLU A 114 9.68 23.78 -11.06
CA GLU A 114 8.50 23.94 -11.91
C GLU A 114 7.44 22.86 -11.61
N GLN A 115 7.90 21.64 -11.32
CA GLN A 115 7.09 20.51 -10.89
C GLN A 115 7.46 20.15 -9.44
N PRO A 116 6.81 20.78 -8.44
CA PRO A 116 7.29 20.73 -7.06
C PRO A 116 6.99 19.42 -6.33
N LEU A 117 6.13 18.54 -6.87
CA LEU A 117 5.81 17.28 -6.21
C LEU A 117 6.83 16.21 -6.57
N VAL A 118 7.56 15.74 -5.57
CA VAL A 118 8.46 14.59 -5.71
C VAL A 118 7.73 13.33 -5.26
N LEU A 119 7.61 12.37 -6.17
CA LEU A 119 7.08 11.05 -5.89
C LEU A 119 8.15 10.18 -5.23
N ILE A 120 7.79 9.58 -4.10
CA ILE A 120 8.50 8.46 -3.49
C ILE A 120 7.93 7.18 -4.13
N MET A 121 8.74 6.58 -5.01
CA MET A 121 8.30 5.44 -5.83
C MET A 121 7.94 4.24 -4.95
N PRO A 122 6.83 3.54 -5.25
CA PRO A 122 6.42 2.34 -4.51
C PRO A 122 7.51 1.28 -4.58
N LYS A 123 8.02 0.87 -3.41
CA LYS A 123 9.00 -0.21 -3.28
C LYS A 123 8.54 -1.25 -2.28
N PRO A 124 8.71 -2.55 -2.56
CA PRO A 124 8.41 -3.59 -1.60
C PRO A 124 9.33 -3.41 -0.37
N SER A 125 8.75 -3.47 0.81
CA SER A 125 9.45 -3.53 2.09
C SER A 125 8.78 -4.55 2.99
N LEU A 126 9.59 -5.35 3.69
CA LEU A 126 9.13 -6.35 4.64
C LEU A 126 9.31 -5.91 6.10
N LYS A 127 10.22 -4.95 6.36
CA LYS A 127 10.65 -4.60 7.72
C LYS A 127 10.49 -3.13 8.07
N GLY A 128 10.16 -2.29 7.09
CA GLY A 128 9.96 -0.87 7.31
C GLY A 128 10.77 0.01 6.36
N VAL A 129 10.42 1.30 6.37
CA VAL A 129 11.03 2.34 5.54
C VAL A 129 11.13 3.60 6.40
N ARG A 130 12.23 4.34 6.25
CA ARG A 130 12.37 5.69 6.78
C ARG A 130 12.63 6.65 5.63
N ILE A 131 11.88 7.73 5.56
CA ILE A 131 12.04 8.80 4.56
C ILE A 131 12.41 10.07 5.30
N THR A 132 13.48 10.72 4.86
CA THR A 132 13.98 11.96 5.46
C THR A 132 14.18 13.06 4.43
N LEU A 133 14.21 14.30 4.92
CA LEU A 133 14.55 15.48 4.14
C LEU A 133 15.49 16.38 4.94
N LYS A 134 16.48 16.95 4.26
CA LYS A 134 17.40 17.95 4.82
C LYS A 134 17.54 19.11 3.84
N GLN A 135 17.42 20.34 4.31
CA GLN A 135 17.81 21.52 3.53
C GLN A 135 19.30 21.81 3.79
N THR A 136 20.11 21.76 2.73
CA THR A 136 21.58 21.91 2.81
C THR A 136 22.03 23.31 2.44
N VAL A 137 21.27 24.03 1.61
CA VAL A 137 21.55 25.41 1.20
C VAL A 137 20.25 26.22 1.20
N GLY A 138 20.38 27.52 1.50
CA GLY A 138 19.27 28.47 1.49
C GLY A 138 18.61 28.66 2.85
N LYS A 139 17.44 29.32 2.86
CA LYS A 139 16.68 29.57 4.11
C LYS A 139 15.80 28.37 4.41
N TYR A 140 15.79 27.91 5.66
CA TYR A 140 14.95 26.79 6.10
C TYR A 140 13.47 27.02 5.75
N LYS A 141 12.88 26.03 5.07
CA LYS A 141 11.48 26.04 4.63
C LYS A 141 10.70 24.88 5.23
N TYR A 142 9.38 25.03 5.19
CA TYR A 142 8.41 23.99 5.50
C TYR A 142 8.08 23.17 4.26
N PHE A 143 8.07 21.84 4.37
CA PHE A 143 7.80 20.91 3.27
C PHE A 143 6.59 20.03 3.60
N PRO A 144 5.44 20.22 2.92
CA PRO A 144 4.30 19.33 3.03
C PRO A 144 4.59 17.93 2.48
N TRP A 145 4.06 16.89 3.11
CA TRP A 145 4.25 15.51 2.67
C TRP A 145 3.02 14.65 3.01
N GLU A 146 2.87 13.54 2.29
CA GLU A 146 1.86 12.51 2.53
C GLU A 146 2.36 11.14 2.07
N PHE A 147 2.08 10.09 2.84
CA PHE A 147 2.51 8.72 2.56
C PHE A 147 1.38 7.71 2.70
N PHE A 148 1.50 6.65 1.92
CA PHE A 148 0.57 5.54 1.86
C PHE A 148 1.34 4.22 1.83
N MET A 149 0.66 3.15 2.22
CA MET A 149 1.09 1.78 1.94
C MET A 149 0.02 1.00 1.19
N GLU A 150 0.48 0.05 0.39
CA GLU A 150 -0.31 -0.94 -0.32
C GLU A 150 0.10 -2.33 0.17
N MET A 151 -0.89 -3.19 0.44
CA MET A 151 -0.71 -4.60 0.79
C MET A 151 -0.99 -5.49 -0.42
#